data_AF-A0A4D9DTA4-F1
#
_entry.id   AF-A0A4D9DTA4-F1
#
_cell.length_a   1.000
_cell.length_b   1.000
_cell.length_c   1.000
_cell.angle_alpha   90.00
_cell.angle_beta   90.00
_cell.angle_gamma   90.00
#
_symmetry.space_group_name_H-M   'P 1'
#
loop_
_entity.id
_entity.type
_entity.pdbx_description
1 polymer ?
#
loop_
_entity_poly.entity_id
_entity_poly.type
_entity_poly.pdbx_seq_one_letter_code
_entity_poly.pdbx_strand_id
1 'polypeptide(L)'
;MEVYAGSDKVTPKSVFHYEFDPDTKAVQLKTVNNRYLAQRKFKSIVANGRRMEPETNFRALWHCGKIFLQAVNGRYLGTMPVGLVVASAMHPGPGEAFGVRLTNRSFLVLRGKYGYVGSSACHDVLQCNLLDPDCIELLPCKPGIYHFQDCDRSFWSLSSDGTFRTWGKFALNFCLEIQGSNILAVLAPNGYYMRGDRSGTLLADSEEITSECLWEF
;
A
#
# COMPACT_ATOMS: atom_id res chain seq x y z
N MET A 1 -20.94 -14.35 4.93
CA MET A 1 -20.32 -15.13 3.84
C MET A 1 -18.87 -15.34 4.18
N GLU A 2 -18.37 -16.56 4.07
CA GLU A 2 -16.94 -16.87 4.22
C GLU A 2 -16.14 -16.21 3.09
N VAL A 3 -14.89 -15.87 3.37
CA VAL A 3 -14.01 -15.19 2.44
C VAL A 3 -13.07 -16.20 1.78
N TYR A 4 -13.03 -16.20 0.45
CA TYR A 4 -12.15 -17.06 -0.34
C TYR A 4 -11.26 -16.22 -1.25
N ALA A 5 -9.98 -16.58 -1.29
CA ALA A 5 -8.99 -16.08 -2.25
C ALA A 5 -8.78 -17.16 -3.32
N GLY A 6 -9.52 -17.06 -4.43
CA GLY A 6 -9.47 -18.07 -5.49
C GLY A 6 -9.58 -17.52 -6.92
N SER A 7 -9.65 -16.20 -7.09
CA SER A 7 -9.70 -15.57 -8.41
C SER A 7 -8.95 -14.25 -8.43
N ASP A 8 -8.25 -14.02 -9.53
CA ASP A 8 -7.47 -12.81 -9.79
C ASP A 8 -8.34 -11.69 -10.39
N LYS A 9 -9.59 -12.03 -10.74
CA LYS A 9 -10.55 -11.08 -11.31
C LYS A 9 -11.09 -10.16 -10.23
N VAL A 10 -10.94 -8.86 -10.45
CA VAL A 10 -11.53 -7.84 -9.58
C VAL A 10 -13.05 -7.83 -9.79
N THR A 11 -13.80 -8.07 -8.72
CA THR A 11 -15.26 -7.99 -8.69
C THR A 11 -15.68 -7.09 -7.52
N PRO A 12 -16.93 -6.59 -7.46
CA PRO A 12 -17.39 -5.83 -6.30
C PRO A 12 -17.22 -6.57 -4.97
N LYS A 13 -17.29 -7.91 -4.97
CA LYS A 13 -17.10 -8.74 -3.77
C LYS A 13 -15.64 -8.91 -3.35
N SER A 14 -14.68 -8.59 -4.23
CA SER A 14 -13.25 -8.62 -3.94
C SER A 14 -12.67 -7.24 -3.65
N VAL A 15 -13.52 -6.20 -3.56
CA VAL A 15 -13.12 -4.84 -3.20
C VAL A 15 -13.51 -4.56 -1.76
N PHE A 16 -12.54 -4.07 -1.00
CA PHE A 16 -12.71 -3.68 0.39
C PHE A 16 -12.26 -2.24 0.57
N HIS A 17 -13.02 -1.46 1.33
CA HIS A 17 -12.57 -0.18 1.82
C HIS A 17 -11.66 -0.40 3.03
N TYR A 18 -10.43 0.08 2.93
CA TYR A 18 -9.42 -0.01 3.98
C TYR A 18 -9.62 1.17 4.94
N GLU A 19 -10.06 0.88 6.17
CA GLU A 19 -10.25 1.88 7.22
C GLU A 19 -9.14 1.71 8.27
N PHE A 20 -8.36 2.76 8.51
CA PHE A 20 -7.32 2.79 9.52
C PHE A 20 -7.72 3.70 10.67
N ASP A 21 -7.67 3.18 11.89
CA ASP A 21 -7.89 3.94 13.11
C ASP A 21 -6.55 4.48 13.64
N PRO A 22 -6.34 5.81 13.69
CA PRO A 22 -5.08 6.39 14.14
C PRO A 22 -4.80 6.20 15.63
N ASP A 23 -5.84 6.02 16.45
CA ASP A 23 -5.73 5.90 17.91
C ASP A 23 -5.37 4.47 18.30
N THR A 24 -6.07 3.50 17.71
CA THR A 24 -5.85 2.07 18.02
C THR A 24 -4.82 1.40 17.10
N LYS A 25 -4.46 2.05 15.99
CA LYS A 25 -3.67 1.49 14.87
C LYS A 25 -4.32 0.24 14.25
N ALA A 26 -5.60 0.03 14.51
CA ALA A 26 -6.35 -1.08 13.94
C ALA A 26 -6.76 -0.78 12.50
N VAL A 27 -6.82 -1.84 11.70
CA VAL A 27 -7.31 -1.85 10.34
C VAL A 27 -8.61 -2.62 10.29
N GLN A 28 -9.61 -2.05 9.63
CA GLN A 28 -10.87 -2.69 9.34
C GLN A 28 -11.07 -2.74 7.82
N LEU A 29 -11.59 -3.88 7.34
CA LEU A 29 -11.84 -4.09 5.91
C LEU A 29 -13.35 -4.14 5.67
N LYS A 30 -13.88 -3.06 5.12
CA LYS A 30 -15.31 -2.89 4.87
C LYS A 30 -15.67 -3.35 3.47
N THR A 31 -16.67 -4.22 3.37
CA THR A 31 -17.23 -4.73 2.12
C THR A 31 -18.20 -3.74 1.49
N VAL A 32 -18.50 -3.95 0.19
CA VAL A 32 -19.52 -3.19 -0.56
C VAL A 32 -20.93 -3.22 0.06
N ASN A 33 -21.24 -4.22 0.89
CA ASN A 33 -22.52 -4.34 1.58
C ASN A 33 -22.55 -3.64 2.95
N ASN A 34 -21.61 -2.72 3.22
CA ASN A 34 -21.44 -2.03 4.51
C ASN A 34 -21.26 -2.98 5.71
N ARG A 35 -20.73 -4.17 5.46
CA ARG A 35 -20.30 -5.13 6.50
C ARG A 35 -18.79 -5.19 6.56
N TYR A 36 -18.24 -5.58 7.69
CA TYR A 36 -16.81 -5.71 7.89
C TYR A 36 -16.37 -7.17 7.84
N LEU A 37 -15.13 -7.40 7.40
CA LEU A 37 -14.47 -8.68 7.66
C LEU A 37 -14.32 -8.84 9.17
N ALA A 38 -14.67 -10.03 9.67
CA ALA A 38 -14.62 -10.34 11.08
C ALA A 38 -14.08 -11.75 11.31
N GLN A 39 -13.23 -11.88 12.32
CA GLN A 39 -12.79 -13.18 12.82
C GLN A 39 -13.91 -13.82 13.66
N ARG A 40 -14.27 -15.07 13.36
CA ARG A 40 -15.31 -15.81 14.07
C ARG A 40 -14.79 -17.11 14.65
N LYS A 41 -15.69 -17.87 15.28
CA LYS A 41 -15.41 -19.19 15.84
C LYS A 41 -14.73 -20.08 14.78
N PHE A 42 -13.90 -21.01 15.26
CA PHE A 42 -13.13 -21.92 14.41
C PHE A 42 -12.19 -21.21 13.43
N LYS A 43 -11.67 -20.03 13.82
CA LYS A 43 -10.66 -19.28 13.06
C LYS A 43 -11.15 -18.76 11.70
N SER A 44 -12.44 -18.82 11.41
CA SER A 44 -12.98 -18.38 10.11
C SER A 44 -12.98 -16.85 9.99
N ILE A 45 -12.77 -16.36 8.77
CA ILE A 45 -12.96 -14.95 8.41
C ILE A 45 -14.25 -14.85 7.59
N VAL A 46 -15.17 -14.00 8.03
CA VAL A 46 -16.46 -13.80 7.36
C VAL A 46 -16.79 -12.32 7.18
N ALA A 47 -17.46 -12.00 6.08
CA ALA A 47 -17.93 -10.66 5.76
C ALA A 47 -19.32 -10.39 6.38
N ASN A 48 -19.44 -10.39 7.71
CA ASN A 48 -20.70 -10.08 8.40
C ASN A 48 -20.55 -9.17 9.63
N GLY A 49 -19.34 -8.68 9.89
CA GLY A 49 -19.04 -7.85 11.05
C GLY A 49 -19.72 -6.49 11.01
N ARG A 50 -19.86 -5.91 12.20
CA ARG A 50 -20.27 -4.52 12.42
C ARG A 50 -19.06 -3.74 12.92
N ARG A 51 -19.01 -2.44 12.61
CA ARG A 51 -17.87 -1.56 12.90
C ARG A 51 -17.38 -1.60 14.36
N MET A 52 -18.30 -1.70 15.32
CA MET A 52 -17.96 -1.66 16.75
C MET A 52 -17.50 -3.01 17.31
N GLU A 53 -17.52 -4.08 16.52
CA GLU A 53 -17.13 -5.41 16.98
C GLU A 53 -15.61 -5.54 17.00
N PRO A 54 -14.99 -5.96 18.11
CA PRO A 54 -13.54 -6.11 18.19
C PRO A 54 -12.99 -7.16 17.21
N GLU A 55 -13.81 -8.15 16.82
CA GLU A 55 -13.47 -9.16 15.84
C GLU A 55 -13.23 -8.60 14.42
N THR A 56 -13.62 -7.35 14.17
CA THR A 56 -13.39 -6.67 12.89
C THR A 56 -12.07 -5.90 12.84
N ASN A 57 -11.38 -5.80 13.97
CA ASN A 57 -10.11 -5.10 14.08
C ASN A 57 -8.96 -6.07 13.78
N PHE A 58 -8.14 -5.68 12.81
CA PHE A 58 -6.92 -6.38 12.46
C PHE A 58 -5.71 -5.48 12.73
N ARG A 59 -4.56 -6.07 13.05
CA ARG A 59 -3.28 -5.35 12.98
C ARG A 59 -2.67 -5.62 11.61
N ALA A 60 -2.29 -4.57 10.89
CA ALA A 60 -1.60 -4.69 9.62
C ALA A 60 -0.10 -4.55 9.83
N LEU A 61 0.66 -5.49 9.26
CA LEU A 61 2.11 -5.39 9.11
C LEU A 61 2.40 -5.36 7.61
N TRP A 62 3.22 -4.41 7.20
CA TRP A 62 3.67 -4.29 5.82
C TRP A 62 5.10 -4.75 5.70
N HIS A 63 5.40 -5.44 4.60
CA HIS A 63 6.76 -5.83 4.25
C HIS A 63 6.86 -6.02 2.75
N CYS A 64 7.68 -5.20 2.10
CA CYS A 64 7.99 -5.29 0.68
C CYS A 64 6.74 -5.28 -0.22
N GLY A 65 5.76 -4.41 0.09
CA GLY A 65 4.49 -4.30 -0.64
C GLY A 65 3.50 -5.44 -0.40
N LYS A 66 3.78 -6.32 0.57
CA LYS A 66 2.85 -7.33 1.07
C LYS A 66 2.28 -6.90 2.41
N ILE A 67 1.02 -7.25 2.63
CA ILE A 67 0.34 -7.03 3.91
C ILE A 67 0.12 -8.37 4.62
N PHE A 68 0.39 -8.36 5.92
CA PHE A 68 0.09 -9.44 6.85
C PHE A 68 -0.92 -8.92 7.86
N LEU A 69 -2.04 -9.62 8.00
CA LEU A 69 -3.13 -9.21 8.87
C LEU A 69 -3.19 -10.14 10.08
N GLN A 70 -3.10 -9.59 11.28
CA GLN A 70 -3.30 -10.33 12.52
C GLN A 70 -4.69 -10.04 13.08
N ALA A 71 -5.48 -11.08 13.35
CA ALA A 71 -6.79 -10.97 13.96
C ALA A 71 -6.71 -10.82 15.50
N VAL A 72 -7.85 -10.51 16.13
CA VAL A 72 -7.98 -10.35 17.59
C VAL A 72 -7.56 -11.58 18.39
N ASN A 73 -7.65 -12.78 17.81
CA ASN A 73 -7.16 -14.02 18.43
C ASN A 73 -5.61 -14.14 18.45
N GLY A 74 -4.88 -13.12 17.98
CA GLY A 74 -3.42 -13.09 17.89
C GLY A 74 -2.84 -13.90 16.73
N ARG A 75 -3.68 -14.47 15.86
CA ARG A 75 -3.24 -15.28 14.71
C ARG A 75 -3.26 -14.47 13.42
N TYR A 76 -2.33 -14.78 12.53
CA TYR A 76 -2.27 -14.22 11.20
C TYR A 76 -3.30 -14.88 10.28
N LEU A 77 -3.88 -14.06 9.40
CA LEU A 77 -4.72 -14.50 8.30
C LEU A 77 -3.86 -15.18 7.26
N GLY A 78 -4.30 -16.34 6.80
CA GLY A 78 -3.70 -17.06 5.69
C GLY A 78 -4.77 -17.75 4.86
N THR A 79 -4.36 -18.32 3.73
CA THR A 79 -5.24 -19.04 2.82
C THR A 79 -5.04 -20.55 2.93
N MET A 80 -6.13 -21.29 3.11
CA MET A 80 -6.12 -22.75 2.99
C MET A 80 -5.97 -23.16 1.51
N PRO A 81 -5.60 -24.42 1.18
CA PRO A 81 -5.49 -24.88 -0.21
C PRO A 81 -6.76 -24.69 -1.06
N VAL A 82 -7.93 -24.71 -0.43
CA VAL A 82 -9.23 -24.43 -1.09
C VAL A 82 -9.51 -22.93 -1.30
N GLY A 83 -8.57 -22.06 -0.94
CA GLY A 83 -8.68 -20.60 -1.01
C GLY A 83 -9.36 -19.95 0.20
N LEU A 84 -9.95 -20.72 1.13
CA LEU A 84 -10.62 -20.17 2.31
C LEU A 84 -9.65 -19.38 3.19
N VAL A 85 -10.02 -18.15 3.54
CA VAL A 85 -9.23 -17.27 4.42
C VAL A 85 -9.55 -17.58 5.89
N VAL A 86 -8.52 -17.86 6.68
CA VAL A 86 -8.63 -18.23 8.11
C VAL A 86 -7.54 -17.54 8.94
N ALA A 87 -7.83 -17.25 10.21
CA ALA A 87 -6.87 -16.71 11.18
C ALA A 87 -6.29 -17.83 12.05
N SER A 88 -5.31 -18.57 11.52
CA SER A 88 -4.77 -19.79 12.15
C SER A 88 -3.27 -19.73 12.46
N ALA A 89 -2.50 -18.97 11.69
CA ALA A 89 -1.04 -18.95 11.75
C ALA A 89 -0.52 -18.20 12.97
N MET A 90 0.55 -18.69 13.61
CA MET A 90 1.19 -18.01 14.75
C MET A 90 2.18 -16.94 14.31
N HIS A 91 2.83 -17.17 13.18
CA HIS A 91 3.85 -16.30 12.61
C HIS A 91 3.49 -16.03 11.15
N PRO A 92 3.84 -14.85 10.62
CA PRO A 92 3.65 -14.55 9.21
C PRO A 92 4.59 -15.43 8.35
N GLY A 93 4.04 -16.00 7.28
CA GLY A 93 4.79 -16.73 6.27
C GLY A 93 4.25 -16.47 4.86
N PRO A 94 4.75 -17.18 3.84
CA PRO A 94 4.32 -16.98 2.46
C PRO A 94 2.81 -17.17 2.23
N GLY A 95 2.14 -18.01 3.03
CA GLY A 95 0.69 -18.22 2.97
C GLY A 95 -0.15 -17.12 3.62
N GLU A 96 0.48 -16.27 4.42
CA GLU A 96 -0.12 -15.14 5.14
C GLU A 96 0.18 -13.79 4.45
N ALA A 97 1.00 -13.80 3.39
CA ALA A 97 1.41 -12.61 2.65
C ALA A 97 0.39 -12.27 1.55
N PHE A 98 -0.41 -11.23 1.77
CA PHE A 98 -1.38 -10.76 0.77
C PHE A 98 -0.80 -9.62 -0.08
N GLY A 99 -1.08 -9.65 -1.38
CA GLY A 99 -0.82 -8.50 -2.25
C GLY A 99 -2.02 -7.56 -2.26
N VAL A 100 -1.76 -6.25 -2.17
CA VAL A 100 -2.82 -5.23 -2.23
C VAL A 100 -2.90 -4.63 -3.63
N ARG A 101 -4.13 -4.38 -4.09
CA ARG A 101 -4.40 -3.62 -5.30
C ARG A 101 -5.37 -2.48 -4.99
N LEU A 102 -4.89 -1.25 -5.04
CA LEU A 102 -5.69 -0.03 -5.10
C LEU A 102 -6.55 -0.03 -6.37
N THR A 103 -7.87 -0.01 -6.21
CA THR A 103 -8.84 0.00 -7.32
C THR A 103 -9.48 1.36 -7.55
N ASN A 104 -9.38 2.26 -6.57
CA ASN A 104 -9.96 3.61 -6.54
C ASN A 104 -8.92 4.71 -6.76
N ARG A 105 -7.75 4.34 -7.28
CA ARG A 105 -6.63 5.24 -7.58
C ARG A 105 -6.01 4.82 -8.91
N SER A 106 -6.28 5.59 -9.97
CA SER A 106 -5.59 5.48 -11.25
C SER A 106 -4.33 6.35 -11.32
N PHE A 107 -4.19 7.27 -10.37
CA PHE A 107 -3.02 8.12 -10.20
C PHE A 107 -2.80 8.42 -8.72
N LEU A 108 -1.61 8.93 -8.38
CA LEU A 108 -1.26 9.48 -7.08
C LEU A 108 -0.82 10.94 -7.23
N VAL A 109 -1.12 11.71 -6.20
CA VAL A 109 -0.47 12.98 -5.90
C VAL A 109 0.18 12.77 -4.54
N LEU A 110 1.48 12.96 -4.44
CA LEU A 110 2.22 12.69 -3.20
C LEU A 110 2.60 13.99 -2.52
N ARG A 111 2.16 14.15 -1.26
CA ARG A 111 2.58 15.25 -0.40
C ARG A 111 3.35 14.71 0.79
N GLY A 112 4.60 15.14 0.92
CA GLY A 112 5.45 14.78 2.04
C GLY A 112 5.60 15.92 3.05
N LYS A 113 6.58 15.77 3.93
CA LYS A 113 6.94 16.73 4.98
C LYS A 113 7.27 18.14 4.46
N TYR A 114 7.87 18.24 3.28
CA TYR A 114 8.40 19.50 2.75
C TYR A 114 7.53 20.14 1.66
N GLY A 115 6.54 19.41 1.12
CA GLY A 115 5.71 19.87 0.01
C GLY A 115 5.25 18.72 -0.88
N TYR A 116 4.85 19.06 -2.10
CA TYR A 116 4.44 18.10 -3.11
C TYR A 116 5.62 17.53 -3.88
N VAL A 117 5.46 16.30 -4.35
CA VAL A 117 6.38 15.65 -5.27
C VAL A 117 6.08 16.10 -6.70
N GLY A 118 7.14 16.45 -7.43
CA GLY A 118 7.03 16.76 -8.85
C GLY A 118 8.35 17.20 -9.49
N SER A 119 8.27 17.43 -10.79
CA SER A 119 9.34 17.93 -11.63
C SER A 119 9.44 19.45 -11.50
N SER A 120 10.65 19.97 -11.66
CA SER A 120 10.92 21.41 -11.58
C SER A 120 11.75 21.86 -12.77
N ALA A 121 11.42 23.01 -13.36
CA ALA A 121 12.20 23.56 -14.46
C ALA A 121 13.67 23.87 -14.08
N CYS A 122 13.96 24.04 -12.79
CA CYS A 122 15.29 24.33 -12.29
C CYS A 122 16.11 23.09 -11.92
N HIS A 123 15.49 21.91 -11.88
CA HIS A 123 16.12 20.67 -11.40
C HIS A 123 15.83 19.50 -12.33
N ASP A 124 16.86 18.77 -12.73
CA ASP A 124 16.72 17.56 -13.57
C ASP A 124 16.18 16.34 -12.79
N VAL A 125 16.18 16.42 -11.46
CA VAL A 125 15.67 15.35 -10.57
C VAL A 125 14.38 15.78 -9.88
N LEU A 126 13.51 14.81 -9.58
CA LEU A 126 12.26 15.04 -8.87
C LEU A 126 12.50 15.71 -7.51
N GLN A 127 11.69 16.72 -7.25
CA GLN A 127 11.66 17.45 -6.00
C GLN A 127 10.45 17.01 -5.18
N CYS A 128 10.48 17.30 -3.88
CA CYS A 128 9.44 16.97 -2.90
C CYS A 128 9.09 18.16 -1.98
N ASN A 129 9.47 19.37 -2.40
CA ASN A 129 9.24 20.64 -1.71
C ASN A 129 8.44 21.62 -2.59
N LEU A 130 7.69 21.12 -3.57
CA LEU A 130 6.95 21.94 -4.51
C LEU A 130 5.60 22.40 -3.93
N LEU A 131 5.10 23.52 -4.47
CA LEU A 131 3.76 24.02 -4.16
C LEU A 131 2.69 23.31 -4.97
N ASP A 132 2.98 23.00 -6.23
CA ASP A 132 2.08 22.30 -7.14
C ASP A 132 2.54 20.85 -7.34
N PRO A 133 1.62 19.88 -7.33
CA PRO A 133 1.97 18.47 -7.50
C PRO A 133 2.05 18.04 -8.96
N ASP A 134 2.90 17.06 -9.22
CA ASP A 134 2.77 16.23 -10.42
C ASP A 134 1.76 15.11 -10.19
N CYS A 135 1.06 14.75 -11.27
CA CYS A 135 0.16 13.61 -11.29
C CYS A 135 0.93 12.37 -11.72
N ILE A 136 1.02 11.37 -10.84
CA ILE A 136 1.73 10.12 -11.10
C ILE A 136 0.72 9.07 -11.52
N GLU A 137 0.67 8.70 -12.79
CA GLU A 137 -0.19 7.62 -13.27
C GLU A 137 0.27 6.27 -12.69
N LEU A 138 -0.68 5.52 -12.11
CA LEU A 138 -0.45 4.24 -11.48
C LEU A 138 -0.86 3.11 -12.39
N LEU A 139 0.12 2.34 -12.85
CA LEU A 139 -0.11 1.14 -13.65
C LEU A 139 0.08 -0.11 -12.78
N PRO A 140 -0.99 -0.86 -12.45
CA PRO A 140 -0.85 -2.10 -11.70
C PRO A 140 -0.15 -3.17 -12.53
N CYS A 141 0.96 -3.72 -12.03
CA CYS A 141 1.68 -4.81 -12.70
C CYS A 141 1.34 -6.17 -12.08
N LYS A 142 1.62 -6.33 -10.79
CA LYS A 142 1.32 -7.54 -9.99
C LYS A 142 0.70 -7.10 -8.66
N PRO A 143 0.03 -7.99 -7.90
CA PRO A 143 -0.49 -7.63 -6.59
C PRO A 143 0.61 -7.06 -5.66
N GLY A 144 0.47 -5.80 -5.28
CA GLY A 144 1.45 -5.02 -4.50
C GLY A 144 2.51 -4.26 -5.31
N ILE A 145 2.59 -4.44 -6.64
CA ILE A 145 3.60 -3.83 -7.50
C ILE A 145 2.96 -2.92 -8.54
N TYR A 146 3.47 -1.69 -8.62
CA TYR A 146 3.02 -0.62 -9.49
C TYR A 146 4.16 -0.05 -10.30
N HIS A 147 3.83 0.44 -11.49
CA HIS A 147 4.71 1.28 -12.29
C HIS A 147 4.21 2.72 -12.22
N PHE A 148 5.14 3.66 -12.08
CA PHE A 148 4.85 5.09 -12.03
C PHE A 148 5.17 5.70 -13.40
N GLN A 149 4.15 6.29 -14.01
CA GLN A 149 4.21 6.93 -15.30
C GLN A 149 3.81 8.41 -15.17
N ASP A 150 4.51 9.29 -15.88
CA ASP A 150 4.22 10.72 -15.95
C ASP A 150 3.23 10.99 -17.11
N CYS A 151 2.68 12.20 -17.15
CA CYS A 151 1.62 12.61 -18.09
C CYS A 151 2.03 12.46 -19.57
N ASP A 152 3.32 12.54 -19.87
CA ASP A 152 3.89 12.38 -21.21
C ASP A 152 4.10 10.91 -21.62
N ARG A 153 3.66 9.96 -20.78
CA ARG A 153 3.87 8.51 -20.87
C ARG A 153 5.31 8.05 -20.62
N SER A 154 6.18 8.93 -20.16
CA SER A 154 7.51 8.53 -19.68
C SER A 154 7.41 7.90 -18.29
N PHE A 155 8.30 6.98 -17.98
CA PHE A 155 8.32 6.32 -16.67
C PHE A 155 9.23 7.05 -15.69
N TRP A 156 8.92 6.93 -14.41
CA TRP A 156 9.92 7.25 -13.39
C TRP A 156 11.14 6.34 -13.56
N SER A 157 12.31 6.96 -13.54
CA SER A 157 13.61 6.31 -13.57
C SER A 157 14.35 6.58 -12.27
N LEU A 158 15.23 5.66 -11.89
CA LEU A 158 16.03 5.71 -10.68
C LEU A 158 17.51 5.72 -11.06
N SER A 159 18.23 6.72 -10.58
CA SER A 159 19.68 6.87 -10.79
C SER A 159 20.46 6.11 -9.72
N SER A 160 21.75 5.85 -9.97
CA SER A 160 22.61 5.08 -9.04
C SER A 160 22.83 5.76 -7.69
N ASP A 161 22.64 7.08 -7.62
CA ASP A 161 22.69 7.90 -6.41
C ASP A 161 21.35 7.94 -5.64
N GLY A 162 20.35 7.18 -6.09
CA GLY A 162 19.04 7.11 -5.44
C GLY A 162 18.09 8.24 -5.82
N THR A 163 18.43 9.10 -6.78
CA THR A 163 17.54 10.18 -7.27
C THR A 163 16.59 9.72 -8.36
N PHE A 164 15.45 10.40 -8.50
CA PHE A 164 14.43 10.07 -9.49
C PHE A 164 14.32 11.10 -10.62
N ARG A 165 13.95 10.64 -11.82
CA ARG A 165 13.67 11.48 -13.00
C ARG A 165 12.46 10.95 -13.77
N THR A 166 11.73 11.80 -14.48
CA THR A 166 10.47 11.41 -15.15
C THR A 166 10.61 10.96 -16.60
N TRP A 167 11.81 10.98 -17.20
CA TRP A 167 12.04 10.66 -18.61
C TRP A 167 12.55 9.24 -18.87
N GLY A 168 12.14 8.29 -18.02
CA GLY A 168 12.49 6.88 -18.13
C GLY A 168 11.79 6.18 -19.29
N LYS A 169 12.53 5.32 -20.01
CA LYS A 169 11.99 4.50 -21.12
C LYS A 169 11.36 3.19 -20.67
N PHE A 170 11.68 2.73 -19.47
CA PHE A 170 11.29 1.42 -18.95
C PHE A 170 10.59 1.56 -17.62
N ALA A 171 9.59 0.71 -17.41
CA ALA A 171 8.84 0.68 -16.17
C ALA A 171 9.67 0.09 -15.02
N LEU A 172 9.62 0.77 -13.88
CA LEU A 172 10.26 0.35 -12.62
C LEU A 172 9.21 -0.16 -11.63
N ASN A 173 9.58 -1.18 -10.84
CA ASN A 173 8.68 -1.81 -9.87
C ASN A 173 8.71 -1.06 -8.54
N PHE A 174 7.61 -0.39 -8.21
CA PHE A 174 7.37 0.25 -6.91
C PHE A 174 6.38 -0.57 -6.09
N CYS A 175 6.65 -0.68 -4.79
CA CYS A 175 5.74 -1.30 -3.83
C CYS A 175 5.08 -0.21 -2.98
N LEU A 176 3.76 -0.30 -2.80
CA LEU A 176 2.98 0.66 -2.04
C LEU A 176 2.51 0.05 -0.71
N GLU A 177 2.78 0.74 0.39
CA GLU A 177 2.43 0.29 1.74
C GLU A 177 1.58 1.35 2.45
N ILE A 178 0.36 1.00 2.84
CA ILE A 178 -0.58 1.94 3.48
C ILE A 178 -0.25 2.01 4.98
N GLN A 179 0.35 3.12 5.40
CA GLN A 179 0.84 3.33 6.77
C GLN A 179 -0.16 4.09 7.66
N GLY A 180 -1.28 4.58 7.10
CA GLY A 180 -2.31 5.27 7.86
C GLY A 180 -3.52 5.68 7.04
N SER A 181 -4.32 6.59 7.57
CA SER A 181 -5.46 7.17 6.86
C SER A 181 -4.96 8.09 5.75
N ASN A 182 -5.02 7.64 4.50
CA ASN A 182 -4.45 8.31 3.32
C ASN A 182 -2.94 8.59 3.43
N ILE A 183 -2.20 7.75 4.17
CA ILE A 183 -0.74 7.84 4.28
C ILE A 183 -0.10 6.60 3.65
N LEU A 184 0.90 6.82 2.82
CA LEU A 184 1.62 5.79 2.07
C LEU A 184 3.12 5.86 2.35
N ALA A 185 3.79 4.71 2.38
CA ALA A 185 5.21 4.59 2.12
C ALA A 185 5.42 3.89 0.77
N VAL A 186 6.42 4.34 0.02
CA VAL A 186 6.76 3.79 -1.30
C VAL A 186 8.13 3.14 -1.23
N LEU A 187 8.20 1.84 -1.49
CA LEU A 187 9.45 1.11 -1.60
C LEU A 187 9.88 1.08 -3.08
N ALA A 188 11.08 1.59 -3.35
CA ALA A 188 11.63 1.73 -4.68
C ALA A 188 12.32 0.46 -5.17
N PRO A 189 12.63 0.33 -6.48
CA PRO A 189 13.23 -0.88 -7.05
C PRO A 189 14.60 -1.25 -6.50
N ASN A 190 15.33 -0.30 -5.93
CA ASN A 190 16.63 -0.54 -5.30
C ASN A 190 16.51 -1.09 -3.86
N GLY A 191 15.28 -1.32 -3.36
CA GLY A 191 15.04 -1.89 -2.03
C GLY A 191 15.00 -0.87 -0.89
N TYR A 192 15.01 0.42 -1.18
CA TYR A 192 14.93 1.49 -0.18
C TYR A 192 13.60 2.24 -0.27
N TYR A 193 13.13 2.75 0.86
CA TYR A 193 11.96 3.62 0.91
C TYR A 193 12.29 4.99 0.34
N MET A 194 11.33 5.50 -0.43
CA MET A 194 11.35 6.83 -0.97
C MET A 194 11.13 7.85 0.15
N ARG A 195 12.05 8.80 0.30
CA ARG A 195 11.99 9.87 1.29
C ARG A 195 12.24 11.24 0.68
N GLY A 196 11.71 12.27 1.33
CA GLY A 196 12.10 13.64 1.04
C GLY A 196 13.40 14.01 1.76
N ASP A 197 14.36 14.57 1.03
CA ASP A 197 15.55 15.16 1.63
C ASP A 197 15.31 16.60 2.09
N ARG A 198 16.10 17.08 3.07
CA ARG A 198 16.01 18.47 3.56
C ARG A 198 16.31 19.51 2.47
N SER A 199 17.08 19.14 1.45
CA SER A 199 17.32 20.00 0.28
C SER A 199 16.10 20.13 -0.65
N GLY A 200 15.07 19.30 -0.48
CA GLY A 200 13.93 19.21 -1.37
C GLY A 200 14.03 18.10 -2.41
N THR A 201 15.16 17.40 -2.51
CA THR A 201 15.32 16.30 -3.47
C THR A 201 14.57 15.04 -3.01
N LEU A 202 13.93 14.34 -3.95
CA LEU A 202 13.33 13.03 -3.72
C LEU A 202 14.39 11.92 -3.85
N LEU A 203 14.56 11.10 -2.81
CA LEU A 203 15.58 10.05 -2.75
C LEU A 203 14.97 8.69 -2.40
N ALA A 204 15.62 7.61 -2.81
CA ALA A 204 15.36 6.24 -2.34
C ALA A 204 16.62 5.65 -1.72
N ASP A 205 16.85 5.96 -0.45
CA ASP A 205 18.02 5.54 0.32
C ASP A 205 17.68 5.20 1.78
N SER A 206 16.39 5.20 2.16
CA SER A 206 15.96 4.90 3.53
C SER A 206 15.69 3.40 3.71
N GLU A 207 16.44 2.74 4.59
CA GLU A 207 16.23 1.31 4.91
C GLU A 207 14.93 1.06 5.68
N GLU A 208 14.54 2.01 6.52
CA GLU A 208 13.34 1.96 7.35
C GLU A 208 12.37 3.09 7.01
N ILE A 209 11.10 2.95 7.40
CA ILE A 209 10.09 3.98 7.22
C ILE A 209 10.26 5.04 8.32
N THR A 210 10.68 6.23 7.93
CA THR A 210 10.81 7.41 8.79
C THR A 210 9.69 8.43 8.50
N SER A 211 9.66 9.54 9.24
CA SER A 211 8.69 10.62 8.98
C SER A 211 8.81 11.23 7.59
N GLU A 212 10.00 11.19 7.02
CA GLU A 212 10.35 11.68 5.69
C GLU A 212 9.94 10.71 4.57
N CYS A 213 9.60 9.46 4.90
CA CYS A 213 9.15 8.41 3.97
C CYS A 213 7.62 8.35 3.80
N LEU A 214 6.87 9.21 4.52
CA LEU A 214 5.42 9.18 4.55
C LEU A 214 4.83 10.22 3.60
N TRP A 215 3.88 9.77 2.78
CA TRP A 215 3.26 10.56 1.73
C TRP A 215 1.74 10.54 1.87
N GLU A 216 1.11 11.70 1.94
CA GLU A 216 -0.34 11.85 1.77
C GLU A 216 -0.71 11.62 0.29
N PHE A 217 -1.83 10.91 0.03
CA PHE A 217 -2.26 10.48 -1.32
C PHE A 217 -3.78 10.31 -1.55
#